data_AF-R7QWD9-F1
#
_entry.id   AF-R7QWD9-F1
#
_cell.length_a   1.000
_cell.length_b   1.000
_cell.length_c   1.000
_cell.angle_alpha   90.00
_cell.angle_beta   90.00
_cell.angle_gamma   90.00
#
_symmetry.space_group_name_H-M   'P 1'
#
loop_
_entity.id
_entity.type
_entity.pdbx_description
1 polymer ?
#
loop_
_entity_poly.entity_id
_entity_poly.type
_entity_poly.pdbx_seq_one_letter_code
_entity_poly.pdbx_strand_id
1 'polypeptide(L)'
;MAGNFENVGYAKPGKAGIYNVLIMEEKQTIMALGAGASTKFVLDHGARTERAENVKDVTSYLARIDEMIDRKAKKMEEISWH
;
A
#
# COMPACT_ATOMS: atom_id res chain seq x y z
N MET A 1 -20.66 0.39 -9.19
CA MET A 1 -20.69 -0.34 -10.47
C MET A 1 -19.42 -1.18 -10.54
N ALA A 2 -19.56 -2.51 -10.54
CA ALA A 2 -18.45 -3.43 -10.73
C ALA A 2 -17.90 -3.23 -12.15
N GLY A 3 -16.67 -2.73 -12.26
CA GLY A 3 -15.98 -2.54 -13.54
C GLY A 3 -15.78 -3.89 -14.22
N ASN A 4 -16.61 -4.17 -15.22
CA ASN A 4 -16.42 -5.08 -16.36
C ASN A 4 -15.66 -6.41 -16.15
N PHE A 5 -15.67 -6.98 -14.94
CA PHE A 5 -14.88 -8.17 -14.58
C PHE A 5 -13.38 -8.09 -14.96
N GLU A 6 -12.81 -6.89 -15.09
CA GLU A 6 -11.41 -6.73 -15.51
C GLU A 6 -10.40 -7.37 -14.55
N ASN A 7 -10.80 -7.51 -13.28
CA ASN A 7 -9.99 -8.11 -12.22
C ASN A 7 -10.45 -9.52 -11.83
N VAL A 8 -11.01 -10.29 -12.78
CA VAL A 8 -11.28 -11.73 -12.59
C VAL A 8 -10.10 -12.55 -13.09
N GLY A 9 -9.54 -13.39 -12.21
CA GLY A 9 -8.46 -14.32 -12.53
C GLY A 9 -8.80 -15.75 -12.18
N TYR A 10 -8.15 -16.71 -12.85
CA TYR A 10 -8.29 -18.14 -12.57
C TYR A 10 -7.04 -18.66 -11.87
N ALA A 11 -7.22 -19.57 -10.91
CA ALA A 11 -6.14 -20.26 -10.25
C ALA A 11 -6.50 -21.73 -10.03
N LYS A 12 -5.49 -22.60 -9.99
CA LYS A 12 -5.68 -23.98 -9.50
C LYS A 12 -6.09 -23.96 -8.02
N PRO A 13 -6.79 -24.98 -7.51
CA PRO A 13 -7.10 -25.10 -6.09
C PRO A 13 -5.83 -24.88 -5.23
N GLY A 14 -5.92 -23.98 -4.26
CA GLY A 14 -4.80 -23.62 -3.38
C GLY A 14 -3.68 -22.77 -4.01
N LYS A 15 -3.87 -22.26 -5.23
CA LYS A 15 -2.89 -21.40 -5.94
C LYS A 15 -3.42 -19.98 -6.19
N ALA A 16 -4.48 -19.57 -5.50
CA ALA A 16 -4.98 -18.21 -5.57
C ALA A 16 -3.92 -17.24 -5.04
N GLY A 17 -3.69 -16.15 -5.79
CA GLY A 17 -2.83 -15.06 -5.33
C GLY A 17 -3.55 -14.24 -4.27
N ILE A 18 -3.56 -14.72 -3.01
CA ILE A 18 -4.27 -14.08 -1.90
C ILE A 18 -3.88 -12.60 -1.77
N TYR A 19 -2.58 -12.30 -1.87
CA TYR A 19 -2.10 -10.92 -1.87
C TYR A 19 -2.78 -10.06 -2.94
N ASN A 20 -2.88 -10.54 -4.18
CA ASN A 20 -3.54 -9.82 -5.27
C ASN A 20 -5.01 -9.57 -4.95
N VAL A 21 -5.71 -10.57 -4.42
CA VAL A 21 -7.11 -10.43 -4.00
C VAL A 21 -7.25 -9.35 -2.92
N LEU A 22 -6.44 -9.42 -1.87
CA LEU A 22 -6.54 -8.50 -0.73
C LEU A 22 -6.22 -7.04 -1.09
N ILE A 23 -5.26 -6.79 -1.99
CA ILE A 23 -4.96 -5.42 -2.41
C ILE A 23 -6.07 -4.85 -3.32
N MET A 24 -6.68 -5.68 -4.17
CA MET A 24 -7.77 -5.27 -5.06
C MET A 24 -9.05 -5.00 -4.29
N GLU A 25 -9.34 -5.78 -3.24
CA GLU A 25 -10.49 -5.57 -2.35
C GLU A 25 -10.26 -4.47 -1.29
N GLU A 26 -9.12 -3.78 -1.36
CA GLU A 26 -8.75 -2.75 -0.38
C GLU A 26 -8.80 -3.26 1.05
N LYS A 27 -8.35 -4.49 1.27
CA LYS A 27 -8.25 -5.15 2.59
C LYS A 27 -6.83 -5.18 3.14
N GLN A 28 -5.85 -4.76 2.35
CA GLN A 28 -4.43 -4.83 2.70
C GLN A 28 -3.76 -3.47 2.54
N THR A 29 -3.16 -2.98 3.64
CA THR A 29 -2.19 -1.88 3.60
C THR A 29 -0.95 -2.32 2.81
N ILE A 30 -0.49 -1.48 1.89
CA ILE A 30 0.71 -1.70 1.09
C ILE A 30 1.83 -0.83 1.68
N MET A 31 2.81 -1.47 2.32
CA MET A 31 4.01 -0.80 2.82
C MET A 31 5.05 -0.68 1.71
N ALA A 32 5.36 0.55 1.28
CA ALA A 32 6.17 0.77 0.10
C ALA A 32 7.59 1.24 0.45
N LEU A 33 8.58 0.69 -0.26
CA LEU A 33 10.01 0.99 -0.13
C LEU A 33 10.56 1.46 -1.48
N GLY A 34 11.58 2.31 -1.47
CA GLY A 34 12.26 2.79 -2.68
C GLY A 34 11.77 4.13 -3.22
N ALA A 35 12.57 4.72 -4.12
CA ALA A 35 12.26 5.97 -4.77
C ALA A 35 10.99 5.86 -5.63
N GLY A 36 10.12 6.86 -5.56
CA GLY A 36 8.84 6.93 -6.29
C GLY A 36 7.76 5.99 -5.79
N ALA A 37 8.03 5.20 -4.74
CA ALA A 37 7.06 4.30 -4.16
C ALA A 37 6.04 5.04 -3.28
N SER A 38 4.82 4.50 -3.14
CA SER A 38 3.75 5.09 -2.32
C SER A 38 3.16 4.04 -1.40
N THR A 39 3.21 4.31 -0.10
CA THR A 39 2.53 3.48 0.91
C THR A 39 1.05 3.79 0.85
N LYS A 40 0.20 2.75 0.80
CA LYS A 40 -1.27 2.86 0.85
C LYS A 40 -1.74 2.28 2.17
N PHE A 41 -2.17 3.12 3.10
CA PHE A 41 -2.86 2.70 4.31
C PHE A 41 -4.33 2.44 3.99
N VAL A 42 -4.82 1.28 4.41
CA VAL A 42 -6.22 0.90 4.35
C VAL A 42 -6.81 1.06 5.75
N LEU A 43 -7.86 1.85 5.87
CA LEU A 43 -8.54 2.19 7.12
C LEU A 43 -10.01 1.80 7.03
N ASP A 44 -10.67 1.71 8.18
CA ASP A 44 -12.12 1.55 8.27
C ASP A 44 -12.63 0.36 7.42
N HIS A 45 -11.89 -0.76 7.47
CA HIS A 45 -12.14 -1.98 6.70
C HIS A 45 -12.24 -1.80 5.16
N GLY A 46 -11.55 -0.79 4.62
CA GLY A 46 -11.53 -0.46 3.19
C GLY A 46 -12.40 0.74 2.81
N ALA A 47 -13.11 1.35 3.77
CA ALA A 47 -13.94 2.54 3.47
C ALA A 47 -13.10 3.80 3.23
N ARG A 48 -11.87 3.83 3.75
CA ARG A 48 -10.95 4.96 3.60
C ARG A 48 -9.54 4.48 3.31
N THR A 49 -8.84 5.22 2.45
CA THR A 49 -7.44 4.96 2.16
C THR A 49 -6.65 6.25 2.26
N GLU A 50 -5.44 6.14 2.80
CA GLU A 50 -4.52 7.27 2.96
C GLU A 50 -3.15 6.88 2.39
N ARG A 51 -2.38 7.87 1.94
CA ARG A 51 -1.12 7.62 1.24
C ARG A 51 0.04 8.37 1.85
N ALA A 52 1.22 7.77 1.76
CA ALA A 52 2.50 8.41 2.05
C ALA A 52 3.47 8.11 0.91
N GLU A 53 3.78 9.11 0.08
CA GLU A 53 4.74 8.96 -1.01
C GLU A 53 6.18 9.05 -0.53
N ASN A 54 7.08 8.33 -1.20
CA ASN A 54 8.50 8.59 -1.18
C ASN A 54 8.86 9.60 -2.27
N VAL A 55 10.00 10.29 -2.10
CA VAL A 55 10.55 11.13 -3.16
C VAL A 55 10.82 10.29 -4.42
N LYS A 56 10.64 10.89 -5.59
CA LYS A 56 10.73 10.18 -6.88
C LYS A 56 12.15 9.84 -7.32
N ASP A 57 13.09 10.73 -7.02
CA ASP A 57 14.49 10.62 -7.42
C ASP A 57 15.30 9.75 -6.45
N VAL A 58 16.20 8.92 -7.00
CA VAL A 58 17.03 7.98 -6.22
C VAL A 58 18.01 8.71 -5.32
N THR A 59 18.65 9.77 -5.81
CA THR A 59 19.64 10.54 -5.03
C THR A 59 18.98 11.14 -3.79
N SER A 60 17.82 11.75 -3.98
CA SER A 60 16.99 12.32 -2.92
C SER A 60 16.47 11.24 -1.97
N TYR A 61 16.12 10.05 -2.48
CA TYR A 61 15.65 8.94 -1.67
C TYR A 61 16.74 8.47 -0.70
N LEU A 62 17.96 8.26 -1.21
CA LEU A 62 19.09 7.84 -0.41
C LEU A 62 19.47 8.90 0.64
N ALA A 63 19.45 10.18 0.27
CA ALA A 63 19.83 11.26 1.17
C ALA A 63 18.82 11.54 2.30
N ARG A 64 17.56 11.11 2.14
CA ARG A 64 16.43 11.48 3.03
C ARG A 64 15.62 10.29 3.51
N ILE A 65 16.17 9.08 3.44
CA ILE A 65 15.41 7.85 3.76
C ILE A 65 14.86 7.88 5.19
N ASP A 66 15.63 8.40 6.15
CA ASP A 66 15.22 8.47 7.55
C ASP A 66 13.99 9.37 7.76
N GLU A 67 13.93 10.51 7.04
CA GLU A 67 12.76 11.39 7.06
C GLU A 67 11.51 10.70 6.50
N MET A 68 11.67 9.91 5.44
CA MET A 68 10.57 9.12 4.86
C MET A 68 10.11 7.99 5.77
N ILE A 69 11.03 7.36 6.51
CA ILE A 69 10.72 6.34 7.52
C ILE A 69 9.95 7.00 8.68
N ASP A 70 10.46 8.10 9.24
CA ASP A 70 9.83 8.83 10.34
C ASP A 70 8.42 9.32 9.99
N ARG A 71 8.22 9.84 8.77
CA ARG A 71 6.87 10.22 8.29
C ARG A 71 5.90 9.04 8.32
N LYS A 72 6.33 7.85 7.89
CA LYS A 72 5.46 6.65 7.91
C LYS A 72 5.22 6.15 9.32
N ALA A 73 6.23 6.16 10.19
CA ALA A 73 6.09 5.78 11.58
C ALA A 73 5.07 6.67 12.31
N LYS A 74 5.20 7.99 12.18
CA LYS A 74 4.22 8.96 12.73
C LYS A 74 2.82 8.73 12.18
N LYS A 75 2.70 8.43 10.88
CA LYS A 75 1.41 8.13 10.28
C LYS A 75 0.78 6.85 10.85
N MET A 76 1.61 5.82 11.07
CA MET A 76 1.17 4.57 11.69
C MET A 76 0.67 4.78 13.12
N GLU A 77 1.32 5.64 13.90
CA GLU A 77 0.86 6.03 15.24
C GLU A 77 -0.46 6.80 15.18
N GLU A 78 -0.56 7.81 14.31
CA GLU A 78 -1.75 8.65 14.12
C GLU A 78 -2.99 7.81 13.81
N ILE A 79 -2.85 6.78 12.98
CA ILE A 79 -3.95 5.91 12.57
C ILE A 79 -4.08 4.64 13.44
N SER A 80 -3.27 4.52 14.50
CA SER A 80 -3.23 3.33 15.38
C SER A 80 -3.08 2.02 14.61
N TRP A 81 -2.10 1.95 13.70
CA TRP A 81 -1.91 0.81 12.78
C TRP A 81 -1.29 -0.45 13.42
N HIS A 82 -0.79 -0.34 14.66
CA HIS A 82 -0.22 -1.42 15.47
C HIS A 82 -1.28 -2.31 16.15
#